data_AF-A0A952VQJ8-F1
#
_entry.id   AF-A0A952VQJ8-F1
#
_cell.length_a   1.000
_cell.length_b   1.000
_cell.length_c   1.000
_cell.angle_alpha   90.00
_cell.angle_beta   90.00
_cell.angle_gamma   90.00
#
_symmetry.space_group_name_H-M   'P 1'
#
loop_
_entity.id
_entity.type
_entity.pdbx_description
1 polymer ?
#
loop_
_entity_poly.entity_id
_entity_poly.type
_entity_poly.pdbx_seq_one_letter_code
_entity_poly.pdbx_strand_id
1 'polypeptide(L)'
;MPEWTIIGKIFIGVGLGIVALGVLLIALDRIPGLGSSLSWLGKLPGDISIKRENISFYFPIATSIVLSILLSLLFYILGWLFRR
;
A
#
# COMPACT_ATOMS: atom_id res chain seq x y z
N MET A 1 31.06 -11.84 21.06
CA MET A 1 30.18 -10.67 20.89
C MET A 1 29.90 -10.25 19.43
N PRO A 2 29.90 -11.14 18.41
CA PRO A 2 29.47 -10.77 17.05
C PRO A 2 27.94 -10.59 16.92
N GLU A 3 27.13 -11.10 17.86
CA GLU A 3 25.66 -11.01 17.82
C GLU A 3 25.11 -9.58 17.77
N TRP A 4 25.69 -8.65 18.53
CA TRP A 4 25.24 -7.25 18.58
C TRP A 4 25.42 -6.50 17.26
N THR A 5 26.45 -6.86 16.49
CA THR A 5 26.73 -6.25 15.19
C THR A 5 25.70 -6.68 14.15
N ILE A 6 25.24 -7.94 14.21
CA ILE A 6 24.20 -8.47 13.32
C ILE A 6 22.86 -7.79 13.60
N ILE A 7 22.50 -7.70 14.87
CA ILE A 7 21.27 -7.02 15.32
C ILE A 7 21.29 -5.55 14.87
N GLY A 8 22.40 -4.83 15.07
CA GLY A 8 22.55 -3.44 14.62
C GLY A 8 22.37 -3.27 13.10
N LYS A 9 22.94 -4.16 12.29
CA LYS A 9 22.76 -4.14 10.83
C LYS A 9 21.31 -4.37 10.41
N ILE A 10 20.58 -5.25 11.10
CA ILE A 10 19.16 -5.50 10.84
C ILE A 10 18.34 -4.23 11.14
N PHE A 11 18.57 -3.58 12.28
CA PHE A 11 17.88 -2.33 12.62
C PHE A 11 18.14 -1.22 11.60
N ILE A 12 19.38 -1.08 11.14
CA ILE A 12 19.73 -0.11 10.09
C ILE A 12 19.01 -0.44 8.78
N GLY A 13 19.00 -1.72 8.36
CA GLY A 13 18.30 -2.15 7.16
C GLY A 13 16.79 -1.90 7.21
N VAL A 14 16.15 -2.21 8.35
CA VAL A 14 14.73 -1.93 8.57
C VAL A 14 14.45 -0.43 8.57
N GLY A 15 15.28 0.36 9.25
CA GLY A 15 15.15 1.82 9.27
C GLY A 15 15.25 2.44 7.88
N LEU A 16 16.22 2.01 7.08
CA LEU A 16 16.36 2.44 5.69
C LEU A 16 15.15 2.03 4.84
N GLY A 17 14.63 0.82 5.04
CA GLY A 17 13.41 0.36 4.37
C GLY A 17 12.20 1.23 4.70
N ILE A 18 12.02 1.60 5.96
CA ILE A 18 10.94 2.49 6.41
C ILE A 18 11.09 3.88 5.78
N VAL A 19 12.30 4.44 5.77
CA VAL A 19 12.57 5.75 5.14
C VAL A 19 12.28 5.70 3.64
N ALA A 20 12.73 4.66 2.95
CA ALA A 20 12.46 4.47 1.52
C ALA A 20 10.96 4.38 1.23
N LEU A 21 10.21 3.62 2.04
CA LEU A 21 8.75 3.54 1.93
C LEU A 21 8.08 4.89 2.20
N GLY A 22 8.51 5.64 3.21
CA GLY A 22 7.99 6.98 3.50
C GLY A 22 8.22 7.97 2.37
N VAL A 23 9.43 7.98 1.79
CA VAL A 23 9.76 8.80 0.62
C VAL A 23 8.94 8.39 -0.60
N LEU A 24 8.76 7.09 -0.82
CA LEU A 24 7.93 6.57 -1.91
C LEU A 24 6.49 7.05 -1.77
N LEU A 25 5.89 6.97 -0.57
CA LEU A 25 4.53 7.45 -0.32
C LEU A 25 4.39 8.96 -0.57
N ILE A 26 5.35 9.77 -0.13
CA ILE A 26 5.36 11.22 -0.38
C ILE A 26 5.52 11.51 -1.88
N ALA A 27 6.38 10.76 -2.58
CA ALA A 27 6.58 10.92 -4.01
C ALA A 27 5.31 10.55 -4.80
N LEU A 28 4.61 9.48 -4.39
CA LEU A 28 3.35 9.07 -4.99
C LEU A 28 2.22 10.08 -4.76
N ASP A 29 2.19 10.73 -3.59
CA ASP A 29 1.23 11.82 -3.29
C ASP A 29 1.48 13.07 -4.14
N ARG A 30 2.76 13.36 -4.47
CA ARG A 30 3.17 14.50 -5.28
C ARG A 30 2.90 14.34 -6.78
N ILE A 31 2.55 13.15 -7.27
CA ILE A 31 2.21 12.93 -8.68
C ILE A 31 0.75 13.37 -8.90
N PRO A 32 0.51 14.47 -9.66
CA PRO A 32 -0.85 14.93 -9.94
C PRO A 32 -1.61 13.85 -10.73
N GLY A 33 -2.73 13.39 -10.16
CA GLY A 33 -3.53 12.27 -10.65
C GLY A 33 -3.42 10.98 -9.81
N LEU A 34 -2.28 10.74 -9.14
CA LEU A 34 -2.11 9.60 -8.23
C LEU A 34 -2.36 9.98 -6.76
N GLY A 35 -1.88 11.14 -6.30
CA GLY A 35 -2.11 11.59 -4.92
C GLY A 35 -3.58 11.88 -4.59
N SER A 36 -4.32 12.46 -5.55
CA SER A 36 -5.78 12.66 -5.43
C SER A 36 -6.57 11.35 -5.48
N SER A 37 -6.09 10.35 -6.22
CA SER A 37 -6.68 9.00 -6.21
C SER A 37 -6.38 8.24 -4.93
N LEU A 38 -5.22 8.47 -4.30
CA LEU A 38 -4.89 7.88 -3.00
C LEU A 38 -5.77 8.42 -1.87
N SER A 39 -6.19 9.69 -1.94
CA SER A 39 -7.19 10.22 -1.00
C SER A 39 -8.59 9.61 -1.19
N TRP A 40 -8.85 8.92 -2.30
CA TRP A 40 -10.09 8.19 -2.57
C TRP A 40 -9.97 6.68 -2.28
N LEU A 41 -8.75 6.13 -2.25
CA LEU A 41 -8.40 4.82 -1.70
C LEU A 41 -8.68 4.84 -0.19
N GLY A 42 -9.93 4.57 0.13
CA GLY A 42 -10.50 4.61 1.48
C GLY A 42 -11.72 5.47 1.69
N LYS A 43 -12.18 6.13 0.63
CA LYS A 43 -13.49 6.79 0.57
C LYS A 43 -14.31 6.29 -0.63
N LEU A 44 -14.07 5.06 -1.08
CA LEU A 44 -14.96 4.47 -2.06
C LEU A 44 -16.34 4.23 -1.41
N PRO A 45 -17.44 4.60 -2.08
CA PRO A 45 -18.78 4.28 -1.58
C PRO A 45 -18.88 2.74 -1.42
N GLY A 46 -19.03 2.28 -0.17
CA GLY A 46 -18.99 0.86 0.18
C GLY A 46 -17.87 0.48 1.16
N ASP A 47 -16.86 1.33 1.35
CA ASP A 47 -15.91 1.18 2.46
C ASP A 47 -16.55 1.62 3.78
N ILE A 48 -16.42 0.80 4.83
CA ILE A 48 -17.03 1.04 6.13
C ILE A 48 -16.02 1.75 7.02
N SER A 49 -16.24 3.04 7.31
CA SER A 49 -15.43 3.80 8.25
C SER A 49 -16.26 4.19 9.47
N ILE A 50 -16.00 3.55 10.60
CA ILE A 50 -16.62 3.86 11.89
C ILE A 50 -15.60 4.64 12.72
N LYS A 51 -15.80 5.96 12.86
CA LYS A 51 -15.04 6.79 13.80
C LYS A 51 -15.89 7.10 15.03
N ARG A 52 -15.46 6.61 16.20
CA ARG A 52 -15.89 7.04 17.54
C ARG A 52 -14.77 7.82 18.22
N GLU A 53 -15.09 8.55 19.29
CA GLU A 53 -14.16 9.43 20.02
C GLU A 53 -12.81 8.79 20.38
N ASN A 54 -12.77 7.48 20.66
CA ASN A 54 -11.54 6.76 21.01
C ASN A 54 -11.20 5.60 20.07
N ILE A 55 -12.02 5.30 19.06
CA ILE A 55 -11.85 4.12 18.20
C ILE A 55 -12.14 4.49 16.75
N SER A 56 -11.15 4.29 15.88
CA SER A 56 -11.33 4.35 14.43
C SER A 56 -11.23 2.94 13.85
N PHE A 57 -12.33 2.43 13.29
CA PHE A 57 -12.36 1.17 12.56
C PHE A 57 -12.63 1.46 11.08
N TYR A 58 -11.72 1.02 10.20
CA TYR A 58 -11.83 1.19 8.76
C TYR A 58 -11.79 -0.19 8.10
N PHE A 59 -12.80 -0.49 7.27
CA PHE A 59 -12.95 -1.76 6.56
C PHE A 59 -13.09 -1.54 5.04
N PRO A 60 -12.03 -1.79 4.26
CA PRO A 60 -11.92 -1.48 2.83
C PRO A 60 -12.63 -2.53 1.94
N ILE A 61 -13.96 -2.69 2.01
CA ILE A 61 -14.67 -3.70 1.20
C ILE A 61 -14.59 -3.37 -0.30
N ALA A 62 -15.02 -2.16 -0.67
CA ALA A 62 -15.08 -1.77 -2.07
C ALA A 62 -13.67 -1.66 -2.66
N THR A 63 -12.74 -1.09 -1.88
CA THR A 63 -11.33 -1.01 -2.25
C THR A 63 -10.72 -2.40 -2.51
N SER A 64 -10.99 -3.40 -1.66
CA SER A 64 -10.45 -4.76 -1.82
C SER A 64 -11.02 -5.46 -3.06
N ILE A 65 -12.30 -5.27 -3.36
CA ILE A 65 -12.94 -5.84 -4.56
C ILE A 65 -12.34 -5.23 -5.83
N VAL A 66 -12.23 -3.91 -5.88
CA VAL A 66 -11.63 -3.20 -7.02
C VAL A 66 -10.19 -3.66 -7.24
N LEU A 67 -9.40 -3.73 -6.17
CA LEU A 67 -8.01 -4.18 -6.24
C LEU A 67 -7.91 -5.62 -6.76
N SER A 68 -8.78 -6.52 -6.29
CA SER A 68 -8.82 -7.92 -6.74
C SER A 68 -9.11 -8.03 -8.25
N ILE A 69 -10.10 -7.27 -8.75
CA ILE A 69 -10.43 -7.25 -10.18
C ILE A 69 -9.25 -6.71 -11.00
N LEU A 70 -8.61 -5.65 -10.53
CA LEU A 70 -7.46 -5.02 -11.19
C LEU A 70 -6.27 -5.99 -11.29
N LEU A 71 -5.91 -6.66 -10.19
CA LEU A 71 -4.85 -7.67 -10.17
C LEU A 71 -5.20 -8.87 -11.07
N SER A 72 -6.44 -9.34 -11.03
CA SER A 72 -6.90 -10.45 -11.87
C SER A 72 -6.78 -10.10 -13.35
N LEU A 73 -7.19 -8.88 -13.74
CA LEU A 73 -7.07 -8.40 -15.11
C LEU A 73 -5.60 -8.22 -15.54
N LEU A 74 -4.75 -7.72 -14.64
CA LEU A 74 -3.32 -7.62 -14.88
C LEU A 74 -2.69 -8.99 -15.15
N PHE A 75 -2.95 -9.98 -14.30
CA PHE A 75 -2.45 -11.35 -14.51
C PHE A 75 -3.03 -12.01 -15.76
N TYR A 76 -4.29 -11.72 -16.09
CA TYR A 76 -4.89 -12.18 -17.34
C TYR A 76 -4.14 -11.63 -18.57
N ILE A 77 -3.87 -10.33 -18.60
CA ILE A 77 -3.15 -9.67 -19.69
C ILE A 77 -1.70 -10.16 -19.78
N LEU A 78 -0.99 -10.25 -18.65
CA LEU A 78 0.37 -10.78 -18.61
C LEU A 78 0.40 -12.23 -19.10
N GLY A 79 -0.51 -13.08 -18.60
CA GLY A 79 -0.63 -14.47 -19.03
C GLY A 79 -1.07 -14.62 -20.49
N TRP A 80 -1.78 -13.65 -21.06
CA TRP A 80 -2.06 -13.60 -22.50
C TRP A 80 -0.81 -13.21 -23.30
N LEU A 81 -0.06 -12.21 -22.82
CA LEU A 81 1.16 -11.72 -23.46
C LEU A 81 2.30 -12.75 -23.46
N PHE A 82 2.51 -13.45 -22.34
CA PHE A 82 3.54 -14.50 -22.22
C PHE A 82 3.18 -15.82 -22.93
N ARG A 83 1.93 -16.01 -23.34
CA ARG A 83 1.48 -17.18 -24.12
C ARG A 83 1.47 -16.97 -25.63
N ARG A 84 1.88 -15.78 -26.10
CA ARG A 84 2.24 -15.49 -27.50
C ARG A 84 3.74 -15.66 -27.70
#